data_AF-A0A9J6G713-F1
#
_entry.id   AF-A0A9J6G713-F1
#
_cell.length_a   1.000
_cell.length_b   1.000
_cell.length_c   1.000
_cell.angle_alpha   90.00
_cell.angle_beta   90.00
_cell.angle_gamma   90.00
#
_symmetry.space_group_name_H-M   'P 1'
#
loop_
_entity.id
_entity.type
_entity.pdbx_description
1 polymer ?
#
loop_
_entity_poly.entity_id
_entity_poly.type
_entity_poly.pdbx_seq_one_letter_code
_entity_poly.pdbx_strand_id
1 'polypeptide(L)'
;MPETMKHRQKVTPRDQQRLRDAVAPALTADEDEKRWALKIAIVIACNMAINCVDELCDLLKGVLRCKLVMHRTKCTTVITKVIAAYYSAKLREGIAGKPYSLLVDESTDISAKKLVCMAIRFHSDIASKITTTLLEMKEAKEGKAESINDAVQAVLGKNSLSPSDCIGLATDGANAMCGHNNSLWRRLQDDNPSITLAKCACHSLDLVASQAMETMPASLEFRVKETHNYFAHSSTRQAAYRPVYSESSAAQEGAIPLKIISPSGTIDG
;
A
#
# COMPACT_ATOMS: atom_id res chain seq x y z
N MET A 1 8.48 -21.18 17.44
CA MET A 1 9.88 -20.71 17.46
C MET A 1 10.02 -19.70 18.59
N PRO A 2 11.03 -19.83 19.48
CA PRO A 2 11.19 -18.92 20.60
C PRO A 2 11.79 -17.60 20.12
N GLU A 3 11.06 -16.50 20.30
CA GLU A 3 11.50 -15.15 19.92
C GLU A 3 12.71 -14.74 20.77
N THR A 4 13.82 -14.40 20.11
CA THR A 4 15.04 -13.95 20.77
C THR A 4 14.97 -12.44 21.07
N MET A 5 15.39 -12.06 22.28
CA MET A 5 15.44 -10.70 22.84
C MET A 5 16.03 -9.60 21.91
N LYS A 6 16.75 -9.97 20.85
CA LYS A 6 17.32 -9.04 19.87
C LYS A 6 16.28 -8.35 18.96
N HIS A 7 15.05 -8.86 18.86
CA HIS A 7 13.97 -8.21 18.10
C HIS A 7 13.27 -7.06 18.86
N ARG A 8 13.45 -6.95 20.19
CA ARG A 8 12.81 -5.88 20.99
C ARG A 8 13.54 -4.54 20.95
N GLN A 9 14.81 -4.48 20.55
CA GLN A 9 15.67 -3.31 20.80
C GLN A 9 16.09 -2.50 19.56
N LYS A 10 15.52 -2.74 18.38
CA LYS A 10 15.77 -1.90 17.19
C LYS A 10 14.51 -1.57 16.40
N VAL A 11 13.48 -1.09 17.09
CA VAL A 11 12.45 -0.28 16.45
C VAL A 11 12.66 1.14 16.93
N THR A 12 13.58 1.85 16.28
CA THR A 12 13.54 3.31 16.32
C THR A 12 12.18 3.74 15.77
N PRO A 13 11.39 4.54 16.51
CA PRO A 13 10.15 5.10 15.99
C PRO A 13 10.43 5.73 14.63
N ARG A 14 9.54 5.50 13.65
CA ARG A 14 9.56 6.25 12.38
C ARG A 14 9.79 7.72 12.71
N ASP A 15 10.81 8.35 12.11
CA ASP A 15 11.10 9.78 12.22
C ASP A 15 9.89 10.62 11.77
N GLN A 16 8.91 10.77 12.66
CA GLN A 16 7.75 11.65 12.54
C GLN A 16 8.08 13.08 13.00
N GLN A 17 9.33 13.31 13.44
CA GLN A 17 9.80 14.59 13.96
C GLN A 17 9.81 15.70 12.90
N ARG A 18 9.98 15.33 11.61
CA ARG A 18 10.06 16.26 10.47
C ARG A 18 8.82 17.15 10.27
N LEU A 19 7.66 16.74 10.78
CA LEU A 19 6.40 17.49 10.66
C LEU A 19 6.16 18.45 11.83
N ARG A 20 6.85 18.26 12.96
CA ARG A 20 6.64 19.04 14.20
C ARG A 20 7.52 20.29 14.27
N ASP A 21 8.70 20.25 13.65
CA ASP A 21 9.72 21.28 13.82
C ASP A 21 9.59 22.49 12.87
N ALA A 22 8.63 22.46 11.93
CA ALA A 22 8.46 23.51 10.93
C ALA A 22 7.66 24.74 11.41
N VAL A 23 7.30 24.83 12.69
CA VAL A 23 6.51 25.97 13.15
C VAL A 23 6.90 26.40 14.57
N ALA A 24 7.59 27.53 14.69
CA ALA A 24 7.52 28.54 15.75
C ALA A 24 8.42 29.72 15.30
N PRO A 25 7.95 30.99 15.36
CA PRO A 25 7.74 31.70 16.61
C PRO A 25 6.31 32.25 16.79
N ALA A 26 6.09 33.02 17.87
CA ALA A 26 4.82 33.58 18.32
C ALA A 26 4.10 34.37 17.23
N LEU A 27 2.83 34.04 16.98
CA LEU A 27 2.02 34.60 15.92
C LEU A 27 0.67 35.07 16.48
N THR A 28 0.02 35.94 15.72
CA THR A 28 -1.27 36.54 16.07
C THR A 28 -2.39 35.48 16.13
N ALA A 29 -3.50 35.78 16.80
CA ALA A 29 -4.57 34.80 17.06
C ALA A 29 -5.13 34.09 15.78
N ASP A 30 -5.08 34.75 14.62
CA ASP A 30 -5.51 34.20 13.31
C ASP A 30 -4.48 33.21 12.71
N GLU A 31 -3.19 33.45 12.95
CA GLU A 31 -2.12 32.57 12.47
C GLU A 31 -1.97 31.32 13.34
N ASP A 32 -2.26 31.44 14.63
CA ASP A 32 -2.32 30.30 15.55
C ASP A 32 -3.47 29.34 15.17
N GLU A 33 -4.65 29.85 14.78
CA GLU A 33 -5.75 29.00 14.28
C GLU A 33 -5.32 28.20 13.05
N LYS A 34 -4.73 28.86 12.05
CA LYS A 34 -4.27 28.23 10.80
C LYS A 34 -3.20 27.17 11.08
N ARG A 35 -2.28 27.45 12.00
CA ARG A 35 -1.24 26.51 12.43
C ARG A 35 -1.83 25.27 13.09
N TRP A 36 -2.80 25.42 13.98
CA TRP A 36 -3.48 24.30 14.61
C TRP A 36 -4.31 23.48 13.62
N ALA A 37 -5.02 24.14 12.70
CA ALA A 37 -5.75 23.46 11.64
C ALA A 37 -4.82 22.61 10.76
N LEU A 38 -3.65 23.13 10.38
CA LEU A 38 -2.65 22.39 9.63
C LEU A 38 -2.13 21.17 10.41
N LYS A 39 -1.76 21.36 11.68
CA LYS A 39 -1.27 20.28 12.54
C LYS A 39 -2.29 19.17 12.71
N ILE A 40 -3.55 19.51 12.98
CA ILE A 40 -4.62 18.51 13.14
C ILE A 40 -4.88 17.80 11.82
N ALA A 41 -4.94 18.52 10.71
CA ALA A 41 -5.11 17.93 9.38
C ALA A 41 -3.98 16.94 9.03
N ILE A 42 -2.74 17.23 9.39
CA ILE A 42 -1.60 16.31 9.24
C ILE A 42 -1.79 15.06 10.09
N VAL A 43 -2.13 15.21 11.38
CA VAL A 43 -2.31 14.06 12.29
C VAL A 43 -3.45 13.16 11.79
N ILE A 44 -4.54 13.77 11.32
CA ILE A 44 -5.67 13.07 10.72
C ILE A 44 -5.20 12.30 9.48
N ALA A 45 -4.60 12.98 8.50
CA ALA A 45 -4.17 12.36 7.25
C ALA A 45 -3.20 11.18 7.45
N CYS A 46 -2.35 11.24 8.49
CA CYS A 46 -1.33 10.21 8.72
C CYS A 46 -1.77 9.10 9.67
N ASN A 47 -2.68 9.35 10.61
CA ASN A 47 -2.88 8.46 11.76
C ASN A 47 -4.35 8.19 12.13
N MET A 48 -5.33 8.90 11.57
CA MET A 48 -6.73 8.78 12.02
C MET A 48 -7.72 8.85 10.85
N ALA A 49 -8.93 8.36 11.08
CA ALA A 49 -10.02 8.57 10.14
C ALA A 49 -10.44 10.05 10.13
N ILE A 50 -10.72 10.58 8.94
CA ILE A 50 -11.19 11.98 8.80
C ILE A 50 -12.53 12.25 9.50
N ASN A 51 -13.28 11.20 9.80
CA ASN A 51 -14.55 11.32 10.50
C ASN A 51 -14.37 11.73 11.97
N CYS A 52 -13.19 11.52 12.56
CA CYS A 52 -12.90 11.88 13.96
C CYS A 52 -12.53 13.36 14.15
N VAL A 53 -12.50 14.16 13.07
CA VAL A 53 -12.07 15.56 13.12
C VAL A 53 -12.99 16.39 14.01
N ASP A 54 -14.28 16.15 13.92
CA ASP A 54 -15.29 16.96 14.59
C ASP A 54 -15.18 16.79 16.11
N GLU A 55 -15.15 15.54 16.60
CA GLU A 55 -15.00 15.23 18.02
C GLU A 55 -13.64 15.66 18.57
N LEU A 56 -12.58 15.50 17.78
CA LEU A 56 -11.24 15.95 18.17
C LEU A 56 -11.17 17.47 18.32
N CYS A 57 -11.77 18.21 17.39
CA CYS A 57 -11.80 19.67 17.47
C CYS A 57 -12.65 20.14 18.66
N ASP A 58 -13.76 19.46 18.95
CA ASP A 58 -14.60 19.75 20.11
C ASP A 58 -13.85 19.55 21.44
N LEU A 59 -13.09 18.45 21.58
CA LEU A 59 -12.26 18.21 22.75
C LEU A 59 -11.20 19.31 22.94
N LEU A 60 -10.62 19.79 21.84
CA LEU A 60 -9.54 20.77 21.87
C LEU A 60 -10.01 22.21 22.14
N LYS A 61 -11.30 22.53 21.96
CA LYS A 61 -11.85 23.88 22.20
C LYS A 61 -11.58 24.41 23.61
N GLY A 62 -11.51 23.53 24.62
CA GLY A 62 -11.22 23.91 26.01
C GLY A 62 -9.73 24.00 26.36
N VAL A 63 -8.86 23.48 25.49
CA VAL A 63 -7.39 23.41 25.72
C VAL A 63 -6.67 24.49 24.92
N LEU A 64 -7.16 24.79 23.71
CA LEU A 64 -6.54 25.76 22.82
C LEU A 64 -6.96 27.19 23.17
N ARG A 65 -5.99 28.11 23.11
CA ARG A 65 -6.23 29.56 23.30
C ARG A 65 -6.81 30.26 22.07
N CYS A 66 -6.93 29.56 20.95
CA CYS A 66 -7.47 30.06 19.70
C CYS A 66 -8.86 29.45 19.41
N LYS A 67 -9.71 30.19 18.69
CA LYS A 67 -11.02 29.72 18.25
C LYS A 67 -10.86 28.76 17.05
N LEU A 68 -10.47 27.52 17.32
CA LEU A 68 -10.36 26.51 16.28
C LEU A 68 -11.76 26.04 15.84
N VAL A 69 -12.13 26.37 14.60
CA VAL A 69 -13.31 25.80 13.94
C VAL A 69 -12.84 25.00 12.74
N MET A 70 -12.82 23.67 12.87
CA MET A 70 -12.49 22.78 11.77
C MET A 70 -13.42 21.58 11.80
N HIS A 71 -14.16 21.44 10.70
CA HIS A 71 -15.00 20.29 10.44
C HIS A 71 -14.44 19.44 9.31
N ARG A 72 -15.03 18.26 9.08
CA ARG A 72 -14.63 17.33 8.02
C ARG A 72 -14.36 18.00 6.67
N THR A 73 -15.24 18.88 6.20
CA THR A 73 -15.08 19.57 4.90
C THR A 73 -13.85 20.48 4.88
N LYS A 74 -13.68 21.33 5.90
CA LYS A 74 -12.51 22.22 6.03
C LYS A 74 -11.22 21.40 6.15
N CYS A 75 -11.22 20.33 6.94
CA CYS A 75 -10.07 19.42 7.07
C CYS A 75 -9.72 18.75 5.73
N THR A 76 -10.73 18.27 5.00
CA THR A 76 -10.54 17.68 3.65
C THR A 76 -9.91 18.69 2.70
N THR A 77 -10.38 19.95 2.70
CA THR A 77 -9.80 21.00 1.88
C THR A 77 -8.36 21.29 2.27
N VAL A 78 -8.03 21.37 3.56
CA VAL A 78 -6.65 21.58 4.03
C VAL A 78 -5.75 20.42 3.59
N ILE A 79 -6.19 19.17 3.75
CA ILE A 79 -5.43 17.99 3.33
C ILE A 79 -5.21 18.00 1.82
N THR A 80 -6.27 18.16 1.03
CA THR A 80 -6.22 17.98 -0.43
C THR A 80 -5.68 19.18 -1.20
N LYS A 81 -5.94 20.41 -0.73
CA LYS A 81 -5.57 21.64 -1.45
C LYS A 81 -4.30 22.30 -0.92
N VAL A 82 -3.96 22.09 0.35
CA VAL A 82 -2.79 22.72 0.96
C VAL A 82 -1.68 21.69 1.17
N ILE A 83 -1.92 20.68 2.00
CA ILE A 83 -0.91 19.70 2.38
C ILE A 83 -0.47 18.88 1.17
N ALA A 84 -1.41 18.26 0.45
CA ALA A 84 -1.10 17.46 -0.72
C ALA A 84 -0.41 18.29 -1.82
N ALA A 85 -0.88 19.51 -2.10
CA ALA A 85 -0.26 20.38 -3.08
C ALA A 85 1.20 20.73 -2.74
N TYR A 86 1.47 21.05 -1.47
CA TYR A 86 2.83 21.30 -0.98
C TYR A 86 3.72 20.07 -1.13
N TYR A 87 3.27 18.90 -0.68
CA TYR A 87 4.06 17.67 -0.77
C TYR A 87 4.29 17.21 -2.21
N SER A 88 3.30 17.34 -3.09
CA SER A 88 3.48 17.04 -4.51
C SER A 88 4.50 17.98 -5.17
N ALA A 89 4.50 19.28 -4.83
CA ALA A 89 5.49 20.21 -5.33
C ALA A 89 6.90 19.86 -4.84
N LYS A 90 7.06 19.65 -3.52
CA LYS A 90 8.31 19.19 -2.91
C LYS A 90 8.83 17.88 -3.50
N LEU A 91 7.93 16.94 -3.79
CA LEU A 91 8.28 15.66 -4.39
C LEU A 91 8.82 15.85 -5.81
N ARG A 92 8.14 16.67 -6.63
CA ARG A 92 8.60 16.99 -7.99
C ARG A 92 9.97 17.65 -7.98
N GLU A 93 10.17 18.66 -7.14
CA GLU A 93 11.48 19.32 -6.98
C GLU A 93 12.58 18.33 -6.55
N GLY A 94 12.25 17.38 -5.67
CA GLY A 94 13.22 16.40 -5.19
C GLY A 94 13.66 15.37 -6.23
N ILE A 95 12.82 15.09 -7.24
CA ILE A 95 13.02 14.04 -8.25
C ILE A 95 13.44 14.61 -9.61
N ALA A 96 13.12 15.88 -9.91
CA ALA A 96 13.39 16.48 -11.21
C ALA A 96 14.85 16.30 -11.66
N GLY A 97 15.04 15.73 -12.85
CA GLY A 97 16.36 15.47 -13.44
C GLY A 97 17.19 14.39 -12.74
N LYS A 98 16.57 13.55 -11.90
CA LYS A 98 17.25 12.45 -11.20
C LYS A 98 16.66 11.09 -11.58
N PRO A 99 17.49 10.04 -11.59
CA PRO A 99 17.01 8.68 -11.78
C PRO A 99 16.00 8.26 -10.71
N TYR A 100 14.92 7.61 -11.14
CA TYR A 100 13.91 7.04 -10.24
C TYR A 100 13.45 5.67 -10.72
N SER A 101 12.75 4.95 -9.84
CA SER A 101 12.06 3.70 -10.19
C SER A 101 10.59 3.81 -9.85
N LEU A 102 9.74 3.19 -10.66
CA LEU A 102 8.30 3.10 -10.45
C LEU A 102 7.93 1.73 -9.89
N LEU A 103 7.05 1.73 -8.91
CA LEU A 103 6.34 0.55 -8.46
C LEU A 103 4.89 0.72 -8.87
N VAL A 104 4.38 -0.18 -9.70
CA VAL A 104 3.04 -0.09 -10.26
C VAL A 104 2.29 -1.37 -9.95
N ASP A 105 1.17 -1.20 -9.27
CA ASP A 105 0.30 -2.29 -8.83
C ASP A 105 -1.14 -2.03 -9.29
N GLU A 106 -1.82 -3.08 -9.75
CA GLU A 106 -3.21 -3.02 -10.16
C GLU A 106 -4.09 -3.63 -9.06
N SER A 107 -5.08 -2.88 -8.59
CA SER A 107 -6.08 -3.39 -7.66
C SER A 107 -7.47 -3.19 -8.23
N THR A 108 -8.38 -4.13 -7.94
CA THR A 108 -9.81 -3.97 -8.23
C THR A 108 -10.50 -3.48 -6.97
N ASP A 109 -11.14 -2.31 -7.04
CA ASP A 109 -11.95 -1.77 -5.94
C ASP A 109 -13.25 -2.57 -5.76
N ILE A 110 -13.90 -2.45 -4.60
CA ILE A 110 -15.20 -3.08 -4.29
C ILE A 110 -16.30 -2.71 -5.30
N SER A 111 -16.14 -1.57 -5.98
CA SER A 111 -17.03 -1.09 -7.04
C SER A 111 -16.70 -1.67 -8.43
N ALA A 112 -15.86 -2.71 -8.50
CA ALA A 112 -15.32 -3.33 -9.72
C ALA A 112 -14.50 -2.39 -10.62
N LYS A 113 -14.09 -1.23 -10.08
CA LYS A 113 -13.22 -0.27 -10.77
C LYS A 113 -11.76 -0.69 -10.64
N LYS A 114 -11.02 -0.64 -11.74
CA LYS A 114 -9.58 -0.93 -11.73
C LYS A 114 -8.80 0.32 -11.36
N LEU A 115 -7.99 0.22 -10.31
CA LEU A 115 -7.14 1.28 -9.81
C LEU A 115 -5.68 0.90 -10.05
N VAL A 116 -4.96 1.79 -10.71
CA VAL A 116 -3.51 1.71 -10.88
C VAL A 116 -2.87 2.54 -9.79
N CYS A 117 -2.21 1.87 -8.85
CA CYS A 117 -1.46 2.47 -7.78
C CYS A 117 -0.01 2.64 -8.21
N MET A 118 0.51 3.87 -8.17
CA MET A 118 1.89 4.17 -8.52
C MET A 118 2.61 4.70 -7.28
N ALA A 119 3.70 4.03 -6.91
CA ALA A 119 4.68 4.55 -5.98
C ALA A 119 6.00 4.81 -6.71
N ILE A 120 6.74 5.80 -6.23
CA ILE A 120 8.03 6.21 -6.79
C ILE A 120 9.13 6.00 -5.76
N ARG A 121 10.25 5.42 -6.21
CA ARG A 121 11.44 5.14 -5.42
C ARG A 121 12.61 5.92 -5.98
N PHE A 122 13.22 6.77 -5.16
CA PHE A 122 14.27 7.70 -5.58
C PHE A 122 15.22 8.01 -4.43
N HIS A 123 16.39 8.59 -4.73
CA HIS A 123 17.30 9.08 -3.71
C HIS A 123 16.83 10.44 -3.18
N SER A 124 16.48 10.53 -1.90
CA SER A 124 16.11 11.79 -1.27
C SER A 124 17.35 12.44 -0.66
N ASP A 125 17.74 13.60 -1.17
CA ASP A 125 18.90 14.34 -0.63
C ASP A 125 18.68 14.74 0.83
N ILE A 126 17.45 15.19 1.16
CA ILE A 126 17.05 15.61 2.52
C ILE A 126 17.17 14.45 3.52
N ALA A 127 16.86 13.23 3.10
CA ALA A 127 16.97 12.06 3.96
C ALA A 127 18.30 11.31 3.79
N SER A 128 19.12 11.73 2.81
CA SER A 128 20.33 11.07 2.35
C SER A 128 20.15 9.54 2.21
N LYS A 129 18.98 9.12 1.71
CA LYS A 129 18.62 7.71 1.55
C LYS A 129 17.62 7.49 0.44
N ILE A 130 17.61 6.27 -0.09
CA ILE A 130 16.56 5.83 -1.02
C ILE A 130 15.24 5.79 -0.26
N THR A 131 14.25 6.48 -0.80
CA THR A 131 12.93 6.63 -0.21
C THR A 131 11.89 6.21 -1.24
N THR A 132 10.86 5.50 -0.77
CA THR A 132 9.68 5.17 -1.56
C THR A 132 8.49 5.96 -1.03
N THR A 133 7.74 6.59 -1.91
CA THR A 133 6.50 7.29 -1.56
C THR A 133 5.42 7.01 -2.59
N LEU A 134 4.16 7.10 -2.17
CA LEU A 134 3.04 7.09 -3.10
C LEU A 134 3.16 8.31 -4.03
N LEU A 135 3.05 8.09 -5.33
CA LEU A 135 3.01 9.14 -6.33
C LEU A 135 1.56 9.55 -6.60
N GLU A 136 0.76 8.62 -7.09
CA GLU A 136 -0.66 8.83 -7.37
C GLU A 136 -1.38 7.49 -7.51
N MET A 137 -2.67 7.47 -7.23
CA MET A 137 -3.56 6.37 -7.55
C MET A 137 -4.58 6.85 -8.58
N LYS A 138 -4.69 6.13 -9.70
CA LYS A 138 -5.53 6.56 -10.82
C LYS A 138 -6.44 5.44 -11.29
N GLU A 139 -7.70 5.78 -11.56
CA GLU A 139 -8.65 4.84 -12.14
C GLU A 139 -8.29 4.57 -13.61
N ALA A 140 -8.14 3.29 -13.95
CA ALA A 140 -8.00 2.82 -15.31
C ALA A 140 -9.39 2.42 -15.83
N LYS A 141 -9.76 2.95 -17.01
CA LYS A 141 -11.08 2.69 -17.61
C LYS A 141 -11.26 1.21 -17.95
N GLU A 142 -10.16 0.52 -18.31
CA GLU A 142 -10.13 -0.90 -18.62
C GLU A 142 -8.85 -1.52 -18.07
N GLY A 143 -8.87 -2.83 -17.78
CA GLY A 143 -7.68 -3.57 -17.30
C GLY A 143 -6.70 -3.97 -18.40
N LYS A 144 -6.68 -3.21 -19.50
CA LYS A 144 -5.81 -3.47 -20.64
C LYS A 144 -4.49 -2.71 -20.47
N ALA A 145 -3.43 -3.25 -21.05
CA ALA A 145 -2.11 -2.65 -21.07
C ALA A 145 -2.12 -1.18 -21.51
N GLU A 146 -2.96 -0.83 -22.49
CA GLU A 146 -3.10 0.54 -23.01
C GLU A 146 -3.63 1.50 -21.95
N SER A 147 -4.74 1.15 -21.28
CA SER A 147 -5.32 2.02 -20.25
C SER A 147 -4.38 2.21 -19.05
N ILE A 148 -3.56 1.20 -18.73
CA ILE A 148 -2.56 1.32 -17.66
C ILE A 148 -1.43 2.24 -18.11
N ASN A 149 -0.94 2.08 -19.34
CA ASN A 149 0.06 2.96 -19.92
C ASN A 149 -0.38 4.41 -19.96
N ASP A 150 -1.61 4.68 -20.42
CA ASP A 150 -2.17 6.02 -20.47
C ASP A 150 -2.31 6.63 -19.07
N ALA A 151 -2.69 5.81 -18.08
CA ALA A 151 -2.75 6.24 -16.69
C ALA A 151 -1.36 6.63 -16.18
N VAL A 152 -0.34 5.80 -16.42
CA VAL A 152 1.05 6.05 -16.01
C VAL A 152 1.61 7.28 -16.71
N GLN A 153 1.52 7.37 -18.04
CA GLN A 153 2.04 8.52 -18.80
C GLN A 153 1.36 9.83 -18.39
N ALA A 154 0.06 9.80 -18.13
CA ALA A 154 -0.64 10.99 -17.65
C ALA A 154 -0.16 11.42 -16.25
N VAL A 155 0.18 10.48 -15.37
CA VAL A 155 0.75 10.82 -14.04
C VAL A 155 2.19 11.30 -14.16
N LEU A 156 3.00 10.71 -15.04
CA LEU A 156 4.36 11.19 -15.30
C LEU A 156 4.34 12.61 -15.90
N GLY A 157 3.51 12.85 -16.92
CA GLY A 157 3.34 14.15 -17.55
C GLY A 157 2.82 15.23 -16.58
N LYS A 158 1.80 14.91 -15.76
CA LYS A 158 1.28 15.80 -14.71
C LYS A 158 2.37 16.21 -13.70
N ASN A 159 3.31 15.31 -13.42
CA ASN A 159 4.39 15.56 -12.48
C ASN A 159 5.69 16.03 -13.13
N SER A 160 5.69 16.25 -14.45
CA SER A 160 6.88 16.64 -15.23
C SER A 160 8.05 15.66 -15.05
N LEU A 161 7.74 14.37 -14.90
CA LEU A 161 8.73 13.31 -14.77
C LEU A 161 9.04 12.75 -16.16
N SER A 162 10.31 12.75 -16.54
CA SER A 162 10.72 12.15 -17.81
C SER A 162 10.72 10.62 -17.71
N PRO A 163 10.09 9.89 -18.67
CA PRO A 163 10.23 8.44 -18.76
C PRO A 163 11.68 7.98 -18.94
N SER A 164 12.53 8.81 -19.55
CA SER A 164 13.97 8.53 -19.75
C SER A 164 14.74 8.35 -18.43
N ASP A 165 14.28 9.02 -17.37
CA ASP A 165 14.93 8.97 -16.05
C ASP A 165 14.43 7.78 -15.22
N CYS A 166 13.43 7.05 -15.73
CA CYS A 166 12.92 5.84 -15.09
C CYS A 166 13.89 4.68 -15.33
N ILE A 167 14.70 4.35 -14.33
CA ILE A 167 15.71 3.29 -14.41
C ILE A 167 15.20 1.92 -13.93
N GLY A 168 14.00 1.87 -13.34
CA GLY A 168 13.43 0.61 -12.89
C GLY A 168 11.91 0.61 -12.81
N LEU A 169 11.31 -0.53 -13.14
CA LEU A 169 9.88 -0.80 -12.99
C LEU A 169 9.70 -2.04 -12.11
N ALA A 170 8.90 -1.94 -11.05
CA ALA A 170 8.47 -3.08 -10.24
C ALA A 170 6.96 -3.29 -10.33
N THR A 171 6.51 -4.52 -10.56
CA THR A 171 5.09 -4.82 -10.80
C THR A 171 4.76 -6.31 -10.56
N ASP A 172 3.48 -6.66 -10.49
CA ASP A 172 2.97 -8.01 -10.19
C ASP A 172 3.39 -9.07 -11.22
N GLY A 173 3.73 -8.67 -12.44
CA GLY A 173 4.14 -9.58 -13.51
C GLY A 173 3.02 -9.93 -14.48
N ALA A 174 1.83 -9.33 -14.34
CA ALA A 174 0.71 -9.55 -15.23
C ALA A 174 1.07 -9.21 -16.69
N ASN A 175 0.42 -9.86 -17.66
CA ASN A 175 0.71 -9.66 -19.08
C ASN A 175 0.54 -8.20 -19.53
N ALA A 176 -0.42 -7.47 -18.95
CA ALA A 176 -0.60 -6.04 -19.22
C ALA A 176 0.59 -5.18 -18.75
N MET A 177 1.34 -5.65 -17.77
CA MET A 177 2.46 -4.96 -17.15
C MET A 177 3.82 -5.39 -17.72
N CYS A 178 3.99 -6.68 -17.99
CA CYS A 178 5.28 -7.29 -18.36
C CYS A 178 5.28 -8.06 -19.70
N GLY A 179 4.16 -8.07 -20.44
CA GLY A 179 4.06 -8.76 -21.72
C GLY A 179 5.08 -8.30 -22.75
N HIS A 180 5.42 -9.20 -23.69
CA HIS A 180 6.48 -8.95 -24.67
C HIS A 180 6.12 -7.87 -25.71
N ASN A 181 4.85 -7.83 -26.15
CA ASN A 181 4.44 -7.04 -27.31
C ASN A 181 3.71 -5.74 -26.95
N ASN A 182 2.81 -5.74 -25.97
CA ASN A 182 2.03 -4.57 -25.57
C ASN A 182 1.86 -4.55 -24.05
N SER A 183 2.83 -3.94 -23.36
CA SER A 183 2.85 -3.87 -21.90
C SER A 183 3.44 -2.55 -21.41
N LEU A 184 3.20 -2.22 -20.14
CA LEU A 184 3.83 -1.07 -19.49
C LEU A 184 5.35 -1.12 -19.58
N TRP A 185 5.92 -2.27 -19.29
CA TRP A 185 7.35 -2.52 -19.40
C TRP A 185 7.88 -2.20 -20.79
N ARG A 186 7.23 -2.71 -21.84
CA ARG A 186 7.72 -2.57 -23.21
C ARG A 186 7.76 -1.10 -23.64
N ARG A 187 6.72 -0.33 -23.30
CA ARG A 187 6.67 1.11 -23.64
C ARG A 187 7.73 1.92 -22.88
N LEU A 188 7.90 1.66 -21.59
CA LEU A 188 8.96 2.32 -20.82
C LEU A 188 10.37 1.92 -21.30
N GLN A 189 10.54 0.71 -21.82
CA GLN A 189 11.78 0.26 -22.42
C GLN A 189 12.09 0.96 -23.75
N ASP A 190 11.07 1.27 -24.55
CA ASP A 190 11.25 2.04 -25.77
C ASP A 190 11.68 3.50 -25.45
N ASP A 191 11.21 4.07 -24.34
CA ASP A 191 11.63 5.40 -23.85
C ASP A 191 13.01 5.40 -23.17
N ASN A 192 13.32 4.35 -22.40
CA ASN A 192 14.62 4.15 -21.75
C ASN A 192 15.10 2.70 -21.91
N PRO A 193 16.01 2.41 -22.85
CA PRO A 193 16.51 1.05 -23.07
C PRO A 193 17.25 0.44 -21.86
N SER A 194 17.70 1.26 -20.90
CA SER A 194 18.45 0.82 -19.71
C SER A 194 17.56 0.52 -18.49
N ILE A 195 16.24 0.67 -18.63
CA ILE A 195 15.30 0.37 -17.54
C ILE A 195 15.41 -1.12 -17.13
N THR A 196 15.23 -1.40 -15.84
CA THR A 196 15.24 -2.77 -15.28
C THR A 196 13.87 -3.18 -14.78
N LEU A 197 13.42 -4.39 -15.10
CA LEU A 197 12.16 -4.95 -14.62
C LEU A 197 12.36 -5.81 -13.37
N ALA A 198 11.62 -5.52 -12.30
CA ALA A 198 11.52 -6.33 -11.10
C ALA A 198 10.10 -6.89 -10.96
N LYS A 199 9.92 -8.18 -11.28
CA LYS A 199 8.64 -8.86 -11.08
C LYS A 199 8.40 -9.14 -9.59
N CYS A 200 7.13 -9.20 -9.19
CA CYS A 200 6.75 -9.52 -7.83
C CYS A 200 7.21 -10.94 -7.46
N ALA A 201 8.03 -11.04 -6.42
CA ALA A 201 8.51 -12.31 -5.92
C ALA A 201 7.35 -13.18 -5.40
N CYS A 202 6.35 -12.58 -4.74
CA CYS A 202 5.19 -13.31 -4.23
C CYS A 202 4.38 -13.94 -5.37
N HIS A 203 4.09 -13.18 -6.42
CA HIS A 203 3.36 -13.70 -7.59
C HIS A 203 4.20 -14.75 -8.34
N SER A 204 5.51 -14.53 -8.47
CA SER A 204 6.41 -15.50 -9.10
C SER A 204 6.44 -16.84 -8.33
N LEU A 205 6.47 -16.79 -6.99
CA LEU A 205 6.42 -17.99 -6.16
C LEU A 205 5.06 -18.69 -6.23
N ASP A 206 3.98 -17.93 -6.31
CA ASP A 206 2.62 -18.46 -6.48
C ASP A 206 2.50 -19.22 -7.82
N LEU A 207 2.99 -18.63 -8.92
CA LEU A 207 3.03 -19.31 -10.22
C LEU A 207 3.84 -20.61 -10.20
N VAL A 208 5.00 -20.61 -9.52
CA VAL A 208 5.81 -21.84 -9.36
C VAL A 208 5.06 -22.90 -8.57
N ALA A 209 4.37 -22.52 -7.49
CA ALA A 209 3.58 -23.43 -6.69
C ALA A 209 2.40 -24.01 -7.49
N SER A 210 1.66 -23.16 -8.21
CA SER A 210 0.54 -23.58 -9.07
C SER A 210 1.02 -24.55 -10.15
N GLN A 211 2.10 -24.25 -10.86
CA GLN A 211 2.66 -25.15 -11.87
C GLN A 211 3.15 -26.48 -11.29
N ALA A 212 3.72 -26.47 -10.08
CA ALA A 212 4.12 -27.70 -9.39
C ALA A 212 2.90 -28.56 -9.00
N MET A 213 1.77 -27.93 -8.62
CA MET A 213 0.53 -28.66 -8.33
C MET A 213 -0.04 -29.37 -9.55
N GLU A 214 0.09 -28.82 -10.75
CA GLU A 214 -0.35 -29.49 -11.98
C GLU A 214 0.38 -30.82 -12.24
N THR A 215 1.59 -30.98 -11.70
CA THR A 215 2.34 -32.25 -11.80
C THR A 215 1.89 -33.30 -10.78
N MET A 216 1.15 -32.89 -9.74
CA MET A 216 0.62 -33.81 -8.74
C MET A 216 -0.65 -34.51 -9.23
N PRO A 217 -0.95 -35.73 -8.76
CA PRO A 217 -2.23 -36.37 -9.02
C PRO A 217 -3.40 -35.48 -8.57
N ALA A 218 -4.37 -35.24 -9.47
CA ALA A 218 -5.57 -34.47 -9.17
C ALA A 218 -6.34 -34.97 -7.92
N SER A 219 -6.19 -36.25 -7.57
CA SER A 219 -6.78 -36.84 -6.36
C SER A 219 -6.21 -36.26 -5.06
N LEU A 220 -4.96 -35.82 -5.04
CA LEU A 220 -4.34 -35.17 -3.88
C LEU A 220 -4.86 -33.74 -3.74
N GLU A 221 -4.86 -32.97 -4.82
CA GLU A 221 -5.39 -31.61 -4.85
C GLU A 221 -6.87 -31.59 -4.43
N PHE A 222 -7.69 -32.46 -5.02
CA PHE A 222 -9.09 -32.62 -4.66
C PHE A 222 -9.27 -32.95 -3.18
N ARG A 223 -8.50 -33.91 -2.65
CA ARG A 223 -8.62 -34.31 -1.24
C ARG A 223 -8.23 -33.17 -0.29
N VAL A 224 -7.20 -32.41 -0.60
CA VAL A 224 -6.77 -31.25 0.21
C VAL A 224 -7.83 -30.14 0.16
N LYS A 225 -8.33 -29.80 -1.04
CA LYS A 225 -9.40 -28.81 -1.24
C LYS A 225 -10.69 -29.20 -0.51
N GLU A 226 -11.13 -30.45 -0.68
CA GLU A 226 -12.36 -30.93 -0.04
C GLU A 226 -12.24 -31.05 1.47
N THR A 227 -11.07 -31.44 1.98
CA THR A 227 -10.84 -31.43 3.43
C THR A 227 -10.98 -30.00 3.98
N HIS A 228 -10.40 -29.01 3.31
CA HIS A 228 -10.59 -27.61 3.68
C HIS A 228 -12.08 -27.22 3.61
N ASN A 229 -12.73 -27.42 2.46
CA ASN A 229 -14.13 -27.04 2.22
C ASN A 229 -15.09 -27.68 3.24
N TYR A 230 -14.84 -28.94 3.61
CA TYR A 230 -15.66 -29.68 4.57
C TYR A 230 -15.70 -28.99 5.94
N PHE A 231 -14.57 -28.46 6.41
CA PHE A 231 -14.46 -27.81 7.71
C PHE A 231 -14.65 -26.28 7.66
N ALA A 232 -14.16 -25.60 6.64
CA ALA A 232 -14.05 -24.13 6.59
C ALA A 232 -15.39 -23.40 6.77
N HIS A 233 -16.47 -23.99 6.26
CA HIS A 233 -17.80 -23.39 6.25
C HIS A 233 -18.77 -23.97 7.30
N SER A 234 -18.31 -24.83 8.22
CA SER A 234 -19.17 -25.46 9.21
C SER A 234 -18.62 -25.36 10.63
N SER A 235 -19.22 -24.47 11.43
CA SER A 235 -18.95 -24.36 12.86
C SER A 235 -19.22 -25.67 13.61
N THR A 236 -20.26 -26.42 13.22
CA THR A 236 -20.60 -27.72 13.81
C THR A 236 -19.50 -28.75 13.58
N ARG A 237 -18.97 -28.87 12.35
CA ARG A 237 -17.90 -29.83 12.03
C ARG A 237 -16.58 -29.45 12.71
N GLN A 238 -16.27 -28.16 12.82
CA GLN A 238 -15.11 -27.68 13.57
C GLN A 238 -15.23 -27.98 15.06
N ALA A 239 -16.43 -27.80 15.64
CA ALA A 239 -16.69 -28.13 17.05
C ALA A 239 -16.55 -29.64 17.30
N ALA A 240 -17.07 -30.48 16.40
CA ALA A 240 -16.96 -31.94 16.48
C ALA A 240 -15.51 -32.45 16.31
N TYR A 241 -14.68 -31.77 15.53
CA TYR A 241 -13.26 -32.13 15.36
C TYR A 241 -12.40 -31.79 16.58
N ARG A 242 -12.76 -30.75 17.32
CA ARG A 242 -12.01 -30.24 18.48
C ARG A 242 -11.66 -31.31 19.54
N PRO A 243 -12.60 -32.15 20.03
CA PRO A 243 -12.27 -33.21 20.99
C PRO A 243 -11.36 -34.28 20.38
N VAL A 244 -11.60 -34.68 19.13
CA VAL A 244 -10.76 -35.67 18.42
C VAL A 244 -9.32 -35.18 18.26
N TYR A 245 -9.13 -33.88 17.99
CA TYR A 245 -7.80 -33.28 17.90
C TYR A 245 -7.06 -33.25 19.24
N SER A 246 -7.76 -32.91 20.33
CA SER A 246 -7.16 -32.90 21.68
C SER A 246 -6.75 -34.29 22.17
N GLU A 247 -7.44 -35.35 21.72
CA GLU A 247 -7.11 -36.74 22.09
C GLU A 247 -5.99 -37.33 21.23
N SER A 248 -5.89 -36.93 19.96
CA SER A 248 -4.95 -37.50 18.98
C SER A 248 -3.59 -36.80 18.94
N SER A 249 -3.52 -35.52 19.31
CA SER A 249 -2.24 -34.82 19.37
C SER A 249 -1.57 -35.12 20.72
N ALA A 250 -0.32 -35.60 20.70
CA ALA A 250 0.55 -35.69 21.88
C ALA A 250 0.88 -34.30 22.50
N ALA A 251 0.13 -33.26 22.16
CA ALA A 251 0.33 -31.88 22.52
C ALA A 251 -0.69 -31.49 23.58
N GLN A 252 -0.20 -31.39 24.83
CA GLN A 252 -0.74 -30.64 25.98
C GLN A 252 -2.26 -30.46 26.10
N GLU A 253 -2.81 -30.88 27.24
CA GLU A 253 -4.17 -30.56 27.70
C GLU A 253 -4.58 -29.12 27.33
N GLY A 254 -5.61 -28.99 26.49
CA GLY A 254 -6.14 -27.70 26.04
C GLY A 254 -5.69 -27.22 24.65
N ALA A 255 -4.97 -28.04 23.87
CA ALA A 255 -4.59 -27.70 22.50
C ALA A 255 -5.82 -27.42 21.59
N ILE A 256 -5.79 -26.29 20.89
CA ILE A 256 -6.84 -25.87 19.96
C ILE A 256 -6.38 -26.19 18.52
N PRO A 257 -7.23 -26.79 17.67
CA PRO A 257 -6.90 -27.02 16.27
C PRO A 257 -6.46 -25.72 15.60
N LEU A 258 -5.33 -25.77 14.88
CA LEU A 258 -4.89 -24.63 14.06
C LEU A 258 -5.95 -24.30 13.01
N LYS A 259 -6.07 -23.01 12.68
CA LYS A 259 -6.97 -22.56 11.62
C LYS A 259 -6.58 -23.26 10.32
N ILE A 260 -7.53 -23.99 9.73
CA ILE A 260 -7.34 -24.63 8.44
C ILE A 260 -7.29 -23.52 7.39
N ILE A 261 -6.11 -23.24 6.88
CA ILE A 261 -5.87 -22.20 5.88
C ILE A 261 -6.43 -22.70 4.54
N SER A 262 -7.05 -21.81 3.77
CA SER A 262 -7.47 -22.13 2.41
C SER A 262 -6.23 -22.41 1.55
N PRO A 263 -6.24 -23.45 0.71
CA PRO A 263 -5.25 -23.58 -0.35
C PRO A 263 -5.22 -22.28 -1.17
N SER A 264 -4.03 -21.88 -1.67
CA SER A 264 -3.97 -20.78 -2.63
C SER A 264 -4.83 -21.14 -3.84
N GLY A 265 -5.81 -20.28 -4.14
CA GLY A 265 -6.67 -20.43 -5.29
C GLY A 265 -6.46 -19.24 -6.20
N THR A 266 -5.65 -19.39 -7.23
CA THR A 266 -5.89 -18.66 -8.47
C THR A 266 -7.12 -19.31 -9.09
N ILE A 267 -8.25 -18.62 -9.02
CA ILE A 267 -9.34 -18.88 -9.96
C ILE A 267 -8.82 -18.29 -11.26
N ASP A 268 -8.17 -19.11 -12.08
CA ASP A 268 -7.88 -18.75 -13.46
C ASP A 268 -9.23 -18.50 -14.14
N GLY A 269 -9.47 -17.24 -14.46
CA GLY A 269 -10.55 -16.78 -15.34
C GLY A 269 -9.98 -16.38 -16.69
#